data_AF-A0A925L4H0-F1
#
_entry.id   AF-A0A925L4H0-F1
#
_cell.length_a   1.000
_cell.length_b   1.000
_cell.length_c   1.000
_cell.angle_alpha   90.00
_cell.angle_beta   90.00
_cell.angle_gamma   90.00
#
_symmetry.space_group_name_H-M   'P 1'
#
loop_
_entity.id
_entity.type
_entity.pdbx_description
1 polymer ?
#
loop_
_entity_poly.entity_id
_entity_poly.type
_entity_poly.pdbx_seq_one_letter_code
_entity_poly.pdbx_strand_id
1 'polypeptide(L)' 'MSNFRQIDRDTGFLLPPFIDEWLPQRHLARFVVEVIDGLDVSTMSR' A
#
# COMPACT_ATOMS: atom_id res chain seq x y z
N MET A 1 -10.88 -6.88 16.51
CA MET A 1 -10.73 -7.20 15.07
C MET A 1 -9.53 -6.42 14.56
N SER A 2 -8.56 -7.05 13.90
CA SER A 2 -7.46 -6.33 13.29
C SER A 2 -7.95 -5.62 12.03
N ASN A 3 -7.72 -4.32 11.93
CA ASN A 3 -8.04 -3.52 10.73
C ASN A 3 -6.91 -3.56 9.69
N PHE A 4 -5.80 -4.23 10.02
CA PHE A 4 -4.66 -4.31 9.12
C PHE A 4 -4.91 -5.35 8.03
N ARG A 5 -4.77 -4.94 6.77
CA ARG A 5 -4.85 -5.80 5.60
C ARG A 5 -3.59 -5.58 4.78
N GLN A 6 -2.75 -6.61 4.69
CA GLN A 6 -1.65 -6.59 3.75
C GLN A 6 -2.25 -6.66 2.34
N ILE A 7 -1.80 -5.78 1.47
CA ILE A 7 -2.24 -5.71 0.07
C ILE A 7 -1.00 -5.67 -0.82
N ASP A 8 -1.10 -6.32 -1.97
CA ASP A 8 -0.17 -6.11 -3.08
C ASP A 8 -0.59 -4.81 -3.79
N ARG A 9 0.32 -3.83 -3.82
CA ARG A 9 0.07 -2.50 -4.40
C ARG A 9 0.45 -2.41 -5.87
N ASP A 10 1.18 -3.40 -6.36
CA ASP A 10 1.55 -3.54 -7.77
C ASP A 10 0.46 -4.32 -8.54
N THR A 11 -0.53 -4.87 -7.82
CA THR A 11 -1.73 -5.44 -8.43
C THR A 11 -2.44 -4.40 -9.28
N GLY A 12 -2.42 -4.62 -10.59
CA GLY A 12 -3.14 -3.78 -11.53
C GLY A 12 -4.66 -3.80 -11.32
N PHE A 13 -5.31 -2.66 -11.51
CA PHE A 13 -6.76 -2.57 -11.48
C PHE A 13 -7.36 -3.07 -12.80
N LEU A 14 -8.51 -3.75 -12.71
CA LEU A 14 -9.27 -4.21 -13.89
C LEU A 14 -9.79 -3.06 -14.76
N LEU A 15 -9.99 -1.88 -14.17
CA LEU A 15 -10.42 -0.67 -14.84
C LEU A 15 -9.56 0.50 -14.35
N PRO A 16 -9.21 1.46 -15.22
CA PRO A 16 -8.56 2.69 -14.79
C PRO A 16 -9.41 3.43 -13.76
N PRO A 17 -8.77 4.23 -12.90
CA PRO A 17 -7.34 4.58 -12.90
C PRO A 17 -6.49 3.74 -11.94
N PHE A 18 -5.22 3.55 -12.28
CA PHE A 18 -4.25 2.95 -11.36
C PHE A 18 -3.94 3.92 -10.21
N ILE A 19 -3.58 3.39 -9.04
CA ILE A 19 -3.20 4.22 -7.89
C ILE A 19 -2.04 5.18 -8.22
N ASP A 20 -1.18 4.77 -9.16
CA ASP A 20 -0.06 5.57 -9.62
C ASP A 20 -0.45 6.82 -10.41
N GLU A 21 -1.61 6.80 -11.06
CA GLU A 21 -2.15 7.97 -11.76
C GLU A 21 -2.77 8.98 -10.78
N TRP A 22 -3.14 8.53 -9.58
CA TRP A 22 -3.79 9.36 -8.55
C TRP A 22 -2.82 9.97 -7.56
N LEU A 23 -1.74 9.27 -7.24
CA LEU A 23 -0.73 9.75 -6.30
C LEU A 23 0.47 10.34 -7.03
N PRO A 24 0.74 11.65 -6.91
CA PRO A 24 1.99 12.24 -7.35
C PRO A 24 3.20 11.50 -6.76
N GLN A 25 4.33 11.48 -7.47
CA GLN A 25 5.53 10.77 -7.03
C GLN A 25 6.01 11.19 -5.64
N ARG A 26 5.83 12.47 -5.27
CA ARG A 26 6.26 13.03 -3.97
C ARG A 26 5.16 13.08 -2.92
N HIS A 27 4.16 12.19 -3.01
CA HIS A 27 3.05 12.16 -2.05
C HIS A 27 3.40 11.34 -0.80
N LEU A 28 3.05 11.85 0.40
CA LEU A 28 3.40 11.24 1.69
C LEU A 28 2.97 9.78 1.83
N ALA A 29 1.83 9.39 1.27
CA ALA A 29 1.37 8.00 1.36
C ALA A 29 2.34 7.00 0.70
N ARG A 30 3.06 7.39 -0.37
CA ARG A 30 4.09 6.53 -1.00
C ARG A 30 5.24 6.27 -0.02
N PHE A 31 5.67 7.30 0.70
CA PHE A 31 6.68 7.19 1.75
C PHE A 31 6.22 6.28 2.90
N VAL A 32 4.99 6.44 3.38
CA VAL A 32 4.45 5.59 4.46
C VAL A 32 4.44 4.12 4.06
N VAL A 33 4.03 3.83 2.83
CA VAL A 33 4.04 2.47 2.26
C VAL A 33 5.45 1.91 2.22
N GLU A 34 6.42 2.66 1.69
CA GLU A 34 7.83 2.25 1.59
C GLU A 34 8.43 1.91 2.96
N VAL A 35 8.14 2.72 3.98
CA VAL A 35 8.62 2.46 5.35
C VAL A 35 7.99 1.20 5.94
N ILE A 36 6.68 1.00 5.77
CA ILE A 36 5.97 -0.17 6.32
C ILE A 36 6.44 -1.47 5.64
N ASP A 37 6.80 -1.41 4.35
CA ASP A 37 7.28 -2.58 3.59
C ASP A 37 8.60 -3.15 4.17
N GLY A 38 9.39 -2.32 4.85
CA GLY A 38 10.60 -2.74 5.56
C GLY A 38 10.39 -3.28 6.98
N LEU A 39 9.16 -3.36 7.48
CA LEU A 39 8.85 -3.77 8.86
C LEU A 39 8.22 -5.17 8.93
N ASP A 40 8.54 -5.92 10.01
CA ASP A 40 7.82 -7.15 10.32
C ASP A 40 6.44 -6.82 10.93
N VAL A 41 5.40 -6.97 10.11
CA VAL A 41 3.99 -6.73 10.47
C VAL A 41 3.19 -8.01 10.61
N SER A 42 3.84 -9.18 10.69
CA SER A 42 3.18 -10.50 10.76
C SER A 42 2.22 -10.65 11.95
N THR A 43 2.45 -9.91 13.02
CA THR A 43 1.58 -9.89 14.22
C THR A 43 0.26 -9.14 13.97
N MET A 44 0.22 -8.25 12.98
CA MET A 44 -0.95 -7.42 12.66
C MET A 44 -1.88 -8.05 11.61
N SER A 45 -1.37 -8.94 10.74
CA SER A 45 -2.13 -9.49 9.59
C SER A 45 -2.90 -10.79 9.87
N ARG A 46 -3.21 -11.09 11.14
CA ARG A 46 -3.94 -12.30 11.55
C ARG A 46 -5.43 -12.24 11.28
#